data_AF-A0A9D6UMT9-F1
#
_entry.id   AF-A0A9D6UMT9-F1
#
_cell.length_a   1.000
_cell.length_b   1.000
_cell.length_c   1.000
_cell.angle_alpha   90.00
_cell.angle_beta   90.00
_cell.angle_gamma   90.00
#
_symmetry.space_group_name_H-M   'P 1'
#
loop_
_entity.id
_entity.type
_entity.pdbx_description
1 polymer ?
#
loop_
_entity_poly.entity_id
_entity_poly.type
_entity_poly.pdbx_seq_one_letter_code
_entity_poly.pdbx_strand_id
1 'polypeptide(L)'
;MAQRFNDKKKIIIGTRGSRLALAQTREVLTGLSKVFLDRTFEVKVIKTKGDKLPDSPLAKIDGKGFFVKEIEEALRRGEITLAVHSLKDLPVETPAGLTIGAVLKR
;
A
#
# COMPACT_ATOMS: atom_id res chain seq x y z
N MET A 1 3.77 -7.26 22.34
CA MET A 1 4.25 -5.87 22.48
C MET A 1 4.53 -5.30 21.08
N ALA A 2 3.60 -4.50 20.56
CA ALA A 2 3.86 -3.50 19.53
C ALA A 2 2.91 -2.35 19.87
N GLN A 3 3.45 -1.14 19.99
CA GLN A 3 2.75 0.06 20.39
C GLN A 3 1.56 0.29 19.46
N ARG A 4 0.35 -0.03 19.94
CA ARG A 4 -0.91 0.29 19.23
C ARG A 4 -0.93 1.78 18.99
N PHE A 5 -1.03 2.19 17.72
CA PHE A 5 -1.13 3.57 17.23
C PHE A 5 -1.78 4.53 18.25
N ASN A 6 -0.97 5.18 19.09
CA ASN A 6 -1.48 6.08 20.13
C ASN A 6 -1.58 7.54 19.65
N ASP A 7 -1.22 7.80 18.40
CA ASP A 7 -1.52 9.05 17.70
C ASP A 7 -2.60 8.82 16.65
N LYS A 8 -3.88 8.94 17.06
CA LYS A 8 -5.04 8.93 16.13
C LYS A 8 -4.94 9.99 15.01
N LYS A 9 -3.97 10.90 15.10
CA LYS A 9 -3.70 11.95 14.12
C LYS A 9 -2.75 11.53 13.00
N LYS A 10 -1.96 10.46 13.17
CA LYS A 10 -0.94 10.06 12.20
C LYS A 10 -1.41 8.89 11.33
N ILE A 11 -1.38 9.08 10.02
CA ILE A 11 -1.72 8.06 9.01
C ILE A 11 -0.46 7.68 8.25
N ILE A 12 -0.07 6.40 8.32
CA ILE A 12 1.09 5.88 7.61
C ILE A 12 0.60 5.17 6.35
N ILE A 13 1.00 5.65 5.18
CA ILE A 13 0.60 5.13 3.88
C ILE A 13 1.71 4.25 3.31
N GLY A 14 1.42 2.96 3.15
CA GLY A 14 2.32 2.02 2.49
C GLY A 14 2.23 2.09 0.97
N THR A 15 3.37 2.04 0.29
CA THR A 15 3.44 1.98 -1.17
C THR A 15 4.70 1.23 -1.63
N ARG A 16 4.68 0.71 -2.85
CA ARG A 16 5.91 0.29 -3.54
C ARG A 16 6.79 1.50 -3.87
N GLY A 17 8.07 1.22 -4.10
CA GLY A 17 9.09 2.24 -4.40
C GLY A 17 9.22 2.66 -5.86
N SER A 18 8.41 2.09 -6.77
CA SER A 18 8.45 2.48 -8.18
C SER A 18 7.99 3.93 -8.36
N ARG A 19 8.50 4.60 -9.40
CA ARG A 19 8.12 5.99 -9.71
C ARG A 19 6.60 6.16 -9.87
N LEU A 20 5.94 5.19 -10.49
CA LEU A 20 4.49 5.20 -10.66
C LEU A 20 3.75 5.02 -9.33
N ALA A 21 4.18 4.08 -8.48
CA ALA A 21 3.53 3.84 -7.19
C ALA A 21 3.65 5.07 -6.27
N LEU A 22 4.81 5.74 -6.28
CA LEU A 22 5.01 7.00 -5.57
C LEU A 22 4.13 8.13 -6.13
N ALA A 23 3.95 8.21 -7.45
CA ALA A 23 3.08 9.21 -8.07
C ALA A 23 1.60 8.98 -7.67
N GLN A 24 1.12 7.74 -7.75
CA GLN A 24 -0.23 7.35 -7.31
C GLN A 24 -0.45 7.67 -5.82
N THR A 25 0.55 7.40 -4.99
CA THR A 25 0.49 7.72 -3.55
C THR A 25 0.40 9.23 -3.30
N ARG A 26 1.11 10.06 -4.09
CA ARG A 26 1.02 11.52 -3.99
C ARG A 26 -0.34 12.06 -4.39
N GLU A 27 -1.01 11.44 -5.36
CA GLU A 27 -2.38 11.79 -5.74
C GLU A 27 -3.35 11.53 -4.58
N VAL A 28 -3.27 10.33 -3.97
CA VAL A 28 -4.05 9.98 -2.78
C VAL A 28 -3.78 10.95 -1.63
N LEU A 29 -2.51 11.25 -1.33
CA LEU A 29 -2.13 12.23 -0.32
C LEU A 29 -2.75 13.60 -0.57
N THR A 30 -2.70 14.08 -1.81
CA THR A 30 -3.27 15.38 -2.18
C THR A 30 -4.78 15.44 -1.90
N GLY A 31 -5.50 14.36 -2.17
CA GLY A 31 -6.92 14.24 -1.84
C GLY A 31 -7.17 14.22 -0.32
N LEU A 32 -6.43 13.37 0.40
CA LEU A 32 -6.59 13.21 1.84
C LEU A 32 -6.24 14.48 2.62
N SER A 33 -5.15 15.17 2.27
CA SER A 33 -4.72 16.39 2.95
C SER A 33 -5.68 17.57 2.76
N LYS A 34 -6.52 17.56 1.71
CA LYS A 34 -7.57 18.58 1.53
C LYS A 34 -8.78 18.36 2.45
N VAL A 35 -9.07 17.11 2.80
CA VAL A 35 -10.25 16.74 3.58
C VAL A 35 -9.93 16.63 5.07
N PHE A 36 -8.75 16.11 5.41
CA PHE A 36 -8.34 15.81 6.78
C PHE A 36 -7.23 16.76 7.24
N LEU A 37 -7.63 17.96 7.66
CA LEU A 37 -6.71 19.04 8.06
C LEU A 37 -6.03 18.80 9.42
N ASP A 38 -6.60 17.95 10.27
CA ASP A 38 -6.09 17.63 11.61
C ASP A 38 -5.20 16.36 11.63
N ARG A 39 -4.95 15.79 10.45
CA ARG A 39 -4.16 14.56 10.28
C ARG A 39 -2.81 14.84 9.65
N THR A 40 -1.81 14.09 10.11
CA THR A 40 -0.49 14.04 9.48
C THR A 40 -0.35 12.76 8.68
N PHE A 41 0.31 12.85 7.53
CA PHE A 41 0.48 11.72 6.62
C PHE A 41 1.97 11.44 6.43
N GLU A 42 2.35 10.17 6.53
CA GLU A 42 3.71 9.69 6.26
C GLU A 42 3.66 8.61 5.18
N VAL A 43 4.61 8.64 4.24
CA VAL A 43 4.75 7.59 3.22
C VAL A 43 5.82 6.60 3.65
N LYS A 44 5.44 5.33 3.80
CA LYS A 44 6.37 4.22 4.03
C LYS A 44 6.55 3.42 2.74
N VAL A 45 7.75 3.49 2.16
CA VAL A 45 8.10 2.66 1.01
C VAL A 45 8.40 1.24 1.47
N ILE A 46 7.70 0.27 0.88
CA ILE A 46 7.84 -1.15 1.18
C ILE A 46 8.41 -1.84 -0.06
N LYS A 47 9.56 -2.50 0.12
CA LYS A 47 10.18 -3.32 -0.93
C LYS A 47 9.51 -4.69 -0.94
N THR A 48 8.95 -5.06 -2.08
CA THR A 48 8.30 -6.35 -2.30
C THR A 48 9.27 -7.34 -2.94
N LYS A 49 8.99 -8.64 -2.87
CA LYS A 49 9.75 -9.63 -3.67
C LYS A 49 9.63 -9.34 -5.17
N GLY A 50 8.46 -8.84 -5.57
CA GLY A 50 8.20 -8.07 -6.79
C GLY A 50 9.34 -7.25 -7.33
N ASP A 51 9.90 -6.41 -6.46
CA ASP A 51 10.90 -5.42 -6.85
C ASP A 51 12.31 -6.02 -7.00
N LYS A 52 12.52 -7.27 -6.57
CA LYS A 52 13.83 -7.94 -6.59
C LYS A 52 14.09 -8.77 -7.85
N LEU A 53 13.09 -8.97 -8.71
CA LEU A 53 13.21 -9.75 -9.95
C LEU A 53 12.92 -8.86 -11.18
N PRO A 54 13.92 -8.12 -11.69
CA PRO A 54 13.74 -7.27 -12.86
C PRO A 54 13.62 -8.04 -14.20
N ASP A 55 14.21 -9.23 -14.31
CA ASP A 55 14.43 -9.92 -15.61
C ASP A 55 13.76 -11.30 -15.78
N SER A 56 12.87 -11.70 -14.86
CA SER A 56 12.09 -12.92 -15.05
C SER A 56 10.79 -12.60 -15.78
N PRO A 57 10.44 -13.31 -16.88
CA PRO A 57 9.15 -13.12 -17.54
C PRO A 57 8.04 -13.22 -16.50
N LEU A 58 7.20 -12.18 -16.39
CA LEU A 58 6.04 -12.14 -15.49
C LEU A 58 5.19 -13.43 -15.57
N ALA A 59 5.18 -14.08 -16.74
CA ALA A 59 4.51 -15.35 -17.01
C ALA A 59 5.05 -16.56 -16.22
N LYS A 60 6.28 -16.52 -15.69
CA LYS A 60 6.86 -17.59 -14.84
C LYS A 60 6.69 -17.33 -13.34
N ILE A 61 6.16 -16.17 -12.96
CA ILE A 61 5.92 -15.82 -11.57
C ILE A 61 4.49 -16.21 -11.26
N ASP A 62 4.33 -17.24 -10.43
CA ASP A 62 3.04 -17.82 -10.09
C ASP A 62 2.17 -16.83 -9.30
N GLY A 63 1.48 -15.95 -10.06
CA GLY A 63 0.08 -15.52 -9.96
C GLY A 63 -0.50 -14.93 -8.68
N LYS A 64 0.09 -15.11 -7.49
CA LYS A 64 -0.57 -14.77 -6.23
C LYS A 64 0.29 -13.86 -5.37
N GLY A 65 0.00 -12.57 -5.50
CA GLY A 65 0.33 -11.59 -4.47
C GLY A 65 1.79 -11.13 -4.40
N PHE A 66 2.57 -11.32 -5.47
CA PHE A 66 4.02 -11.07 -5.51
C PHE A 66 4.42 -9.61 -5.21
N PHE A 67 3.51 -8.66 -5.48
CA PHE A 67 3.67 -7.23 -5.23
C PHE A 67 2.88 -6.69 -4.02
N VAL A 68 2.13 -7.55 -3.33
CA VAL A 68 1.21 -7.13 -2.26
C VAL A 68 1.53 -7.77 -0.92
N LYS A 69 2.13 -8.98 -0.89
CA LYS A 69 2.35 -9.74 0.34
C LYS A 69 3.04 -8.94 1.44
N GLU A 70 4.17 -8.31 1.16
CA GLU A 70 4.90 -7.54 2.17
C GLU A 70 4.12 -6.31 2.67
N ILE A 71 3.25 -5.75 1.82
CA ILE A 71 2.40 -4.61 2.17
C ILE A 71 1.21 -5.06 3.02
N GLU A 72 0.57 -6.17 2.66
CA GLU A 72 -0.50 -6.80 3.45
C GLU A 72 -0.01 -7.19 4.85
N GLU A 73 1.19 -7.76 4.94
CA GLU A 73 1.82 -8.07 6.23
C GLU A 73 2.08 -6.80 7.05
N ALA A 74 2.54 -5.71 6.42
CA ALA A 74 2.73 -4.43 7.10
C ALA A 74 1.41 -3.84 7.62
N LEU A 75 0.30 -3.98 6.87
CA LEU A 75 -1.04 -3.63 7.33
C LEU A 75 -1.44 -4.46 8.57
N ARG A 76 -1.27 -5.79 8.50
CA ARG A 76 -1.63 -6.70 9.61
C ARG A 76 -0.82 -6.44 10.87
N ARG A 77 0.46 -6.10 10.74
CA ARG A 77 1.33 -5.75 11.87
C ARG A 77 1.08 -4.34 12.42
N GLY A 78 0.23 -3.55 11.77
CA GLY A 78 0.01 -2.16 12.15
C GLY A 78 1.26 -1.30 11.96
N GLU A 79 2.07 -1.59 10.95
CA GLU A 79 3.18 -0.73 10.56
C GLU A 79 2.75 0.38 9.61
N ILE A 80 1.67 0.14 8.88
CA ILE A 80 0.99 1.10 8.00
C ILE A 80 -0.50 1.09 8.30
N THR A 81 -1.16 2.22 8.08
CA THR A 81 -2.59 2.42 8.31
C THR A 81 -3.41 2.09 7.06
N LEU A 82 -2.87 2.40 5.88
CA LEU A 82 -3.47 2.07 4.58
C LEU A 82 -2.38 1.81 3.54
N ALA A 83 -2.74 1.20 2.42
CA ALA A 83 -1.85 0.97 1.29
C ALA A 83 -2.41 1.54 0.00
N VAL A 84 -1.53 2.01 -0.89
CA VAL A 84 -1.88 2.46 -2.25
C VAL A 84 -1.31 1.48 -3.27
N HIS A 85 -2.16 1.01 -4.17
CA HIS A 85 -1.81 0.09 -5.24
C HIS A 85 -2.40 0.51 -6.57
N SER A 86 -1.75 0.09 -7.66
CA SER A 86 -2.46 -0.04 -8.93
C SER A 86 -3.45 -1.19 -8.82
N LEU A 87 -4.72 -0.95 -9.14
CA LEU A 87 -5.80 -1.94 -8.96
C LEU A 87 -5.52 -3.27 -9.68
N LYS A 88 -4.86 -3.22 -10.85
CA LYS A 88 -4.45 -4.41 -11.63
C LYS A 88 -3.47 -5.33 -10.91
N ASP A 89 -2.75 -4.83 -9.90
CA ASP A 89 -1.74 -5.59 -9.15
C ASP A 89 -2.34 -6.29 -7.92
N LEU A 90 -3.61 -6.01 -7.59
CA LEU A 90 -4.31 -6.66 -6.49
C LEU A 90 -4.85 -8.03 -6.93
N PRO A 91 -4.84 -9.03 -6.02
CA PRO A 91 -5.47 -10.32 -6.28
C PRO A 91 -6.99 -10.15 -6.43
N VAL A 92 -7.62 -11.06 -7.19
CA VAL A 92 -9.09 -11.09 -7.37
C VAL A 92 -9.78 -11.35 -6.02
N GLU A 93 -9.22 -12.26 -5.22
CA GLU A 93 -9.71 -12.55 -3.88
C GLU A 93 -9.09 -11.58 -2.88
N THR A 94 -9.95 -10.86 -2.16
CA THR A 94 -9.50 -9.98 -1.07
C THR A 94 -9.02 -10.83 0.10
N PRO A 95 -7.79 -10.62 0.60
CA PRO A 95 -7.26 -11.42 1.71
C PRO A 95 -8.03 -11.16 3.01
N ALA A 96 -8.29 -12.22 3.77
CA ALA A 96 -9.11 -12.14 4.98
C ALA A 96 -8.62 -11.07 5.97
N GLY A 97 -9.53 -10.22 6.44
CA GLY A 97 -9.21 -9.13 7.38
C GLY A 97 -8.62 -7.87 6.76
N LEU A 98 -8.52 -7.80 5.43
CA LEU A 98 -8.23 -6.58 4.67
C LEU A 98 -9.39 -6.31 3.70
N THR A 99 -9.48 -5.08 3.20
CA THR A 99 -10.49 -4.70 2.21
C THR A 99 -9.97 -3.60 1.29
N ILE A 100 -10.56 -3.47 0.11
CA ILE A 100 -10.37 -2.29 -0.74
C ILE A 100 -11.24 -1.17 -0.17
N GLY A 101 -10.61 -0.20 0.50
CA GLY A 101 -11.33 0.89 1.16
C GLY A 101 -11.80 2.01 0.21
N ALA A 102 -11.13 2.17 -0.94
CA ALA A 102 -11.46 3.19 -1.94
C ALA A 102 -10.85 2.85 -3.30
N VAL A 103 -11.44 3.40 -4.35
CA VAL A 103 -10.90 3.41 -5.71
C VAL A 103 -10.96 4.85 -6.22
N LEU A 104 -9.84 5.40 -6.66
CA LEU A 104 -9.82 6.74 -7.26
C LEU A 104 -10.51 6.73 -8.63
N LYS A 105 -10.95 7.90 -9.09
CA LYS A 105 -11.50 8.07 -10.43
C LYS A 105 -10.44 7.64 -11.47
N ARG A 106 -10.88 6.86 -12.46
CA ARG A 106 -10.04 6.42 -13.57
C ARG A 106 -9.79 7.54 -14.58
#